data_AF-A0A6I1K5B3-F1
#
_entry.id   AF-A0A6I1K5B3-F1
#
_cell.length_a   1.000
_cell.length_b   1.000
_cell.length_c   1.000
_cell.angle_alpha   90.00
_cell.angle_beta   90.00
_cell.angle_gamma   90.00
#
_symmetry.space_group_name_H-M   'P 1'
#
loop_
_entity.id
_entity.type
_entity.pdbx_description
1 polymer ?
#
loop_
_entity_poly.entity_id
_entity_poly.type
_entity_poly.pdbx_seq_one_letter_code
_entity_poly.pdbx_strand_id
1 'polypeptide(L)'
;MNANTRLRLWKETRALLPMWGAAVALMALPVFLGLNHVDALAFSWSTYVFGCALLGSYVIGQEFQHRTMSVLLSQPVQRRRIFGEKLLVLGATLMSLLLWFAVLEYFRWRKGNSRFTSDDDAFAAAAVWVLPAVLAFCTGPGLTMLARATIGGVALTFLCPFGVFVFCLWVLPDGLDSARRWVSSVLVFVAAYGVYAGLLFLWGCRRFQRLEDVNLLAQEFAAPRQFDNLFARLTSVLAPGRDSQLANLLRKEVRLQRPAVFVAVFLVAVWLAFIVVRRVHPALGAEVLIVPSILLGLGIPVIAGIVAVAEERSLGVHEWHLTLPVSARRQWCVKVLVALGVNVAFGILLPGLLAHASSWLVGGERLPEVREGDMWAFLTSNAVIFCAALYASTASANSMRALIGTIGLIVAGGIILTLSYSAASWFAKAIDHSPTPMRDGWWPAPEYLRWLQEIIWPWGVHGALLMLFVFGLENFRRTLDSLWRPVRHVVTLFAVIGVLMAYASAWGILGVNYEGAYYELFRGRK
;
A
#
# COMPACT_ATOMS: atom_id res chain seq x y z
N MET A 1 25.30 -29.71 5.17
CA MET A 1 24.95 -28.71 4.14
C MET A 1 26.23 -28.09 3.60
N ASN A 2 26.51 -28.19 2.29
CA ASN A 2 27.77 -27.68 1.70
C ASN A 2 27.88 -26.14 1.87
N ALA A 3 29.10 -25.63 2.00
CA ALA A 3 29.37 -24.19 2.17
C ALA A 3 28.68 -23.32 1.10
N ASN A 4 28.68 -23.78 -0.15
CA ASN A 4 28.01 -23.09 -1.27
C ASN A 4 26.49 -22.97 -1.08
N THR A 5 25.83 -24.02 -0.56
CA THR A 5 24.39 -23.96 -0.26
C THR A 5 24.12 -22.93 0.84
N ARG A 6 24.97 -22.88 1.88
CA ARG A 6 24.82 -21.91 2.99
C ARG A 6 24.94 -20.47 2.48
N LEU A 7 25.92 -20.19 1.63
CA LEU A 7 26.12 -18.86 1.04
C LEU A 7 24.92 -18.44 0.18
N ARG A 8 24.36 -19.35 -0.61
CA ARG A 8 23.16 -19.07 -1.41
C ARG A 8 21.93 -18.80 -0.55
N LEU A 9 21.66 -19.64 0.44
CA LEU A 9 20.56 -19.40 1.38
C LEU A 9 20.71 -18.08 2.11
N TRP A 10 21.93 -17.75 2.59
CA TRP A 10 22.20 -16.47 3.24
C TRP A 10 21.96 -15.27 2.32
N LYS A 11 22.37 -15.36 1.04
CA LYS A 11 22.08 -14.33 0.03
C LYS A 11 20.57 -14.11 -0.10
N GLU A 12 19.79 -15.18 -0.29
CA GLU A 12 18.33 -15.10 -0.46
C GLU A 12 17.66 -14.55 0.80
N THR A 13 18.07 -14.98 2.00
CA THR A 13 17.55 -14.46 3.27
C THR A 13 17.82 -12.97 3.41
N ARG A 14 19.06 -12.54 3.17
CA ARG A 14 19.43 -11.11 3.22
C ARG A 14 18.61 -10.29 2.25
N ALA A 15 18.23 -10.87 1.11
CA ALA A 15 17.46 -10.16 0.11
C ALA A 15 15.99 -9.99 0.52
N LEU A 16 15.34 -11.02 1.07
CA LEU A 16 13.93 -10.92 1.52
C LEU A 16 13.76 -10.17 2.86
N LEU A 17 14.78 -10.15 3.71
CA LEU A 17 14.72 -9.61 5.08
C LEU A 17 14.16 -8.17 5.17
N PRO A 18 14.55 -7.20 4.32
CA PRO A 18 14.02 -5.84 4.41
C PRO A 18 12.52 -5.76 4.15
N MET A 19 12.01 -6.54 3.18
CA MET A 19 10.57 -6.57 2.86
C MET A 19 9.77 -7.24 3.98
N TRP A 20 10.32 -8.33 4.52
CA TRP A 20 9.73 -9.00 5.67
C TRP A 20 9.67 -8.07 6.88
N GLY A 21 10.77 -7.39 7.21
CA GLY A 21 10.84 -6.45 8.33
C GLY A 21 9.86 -5.28 8.17
N ALA A 22 9.72 -4.74 6.96
CA ALA A 22 8.75 -3.69 6.66
C ALA A 22 7.30 -4.17 6.86
N ALA A 23 6.97 -5.38 6.41
CA ALA A 23 5.64 -5.97 6.62
C ALA A 23 5.34 -6.23 8.10
N VAL A 24 6.31 -6.76 8.86
CA VAL A 24 6.22 -6.97 10.32
C VAL A 24 5.96 -5.65 11.06
N ALA A 25 6.73 -4.61 10.73
CA ALA A 25 6.58 -3.30 11.34
C ALA A 25 5.22 -2.67 11.05
N LEU A 26 4.75 -2.72 9.79
CA LEU A 26 3.42 -2.24 9.43
C LEU A 26 2.32 -3.03 10.14
N MET A 27 2.41 -4.36 10.22
CA MET A 27 1.37 -5.15 10.89
C MET A 27 1.23 -4.79 12.37
N ALA A 28 2.34 -4.44 13.02
CA ALA A 28 2.35 -4.03 14.42
C ALA A 28 1.90 -2.58 14.64
N LEU A 29 1.94 -1.73 13.59
CA LEU A 29 1.65 -0.30 13.67
C LEU A 29 0.32 -0.01 14.38
N PRO A 30 -0.84 -0.63 14.03
CA PRO A 30 -2.10 -0.33 14.71
C PRO A 30 -2.10 -0.58 16.22
N VAL A 31 -1.31 -1.57 16.67
CA VAL A 31 -1.19 -1.89 18.09
C VAL A 31 -0.45 -0.77 18.82
N PHE A 32 0.56 -0.18 18.20
CA PHE A 32 1.26 0.99 18.73
C PHE A 32 0.43 2.26 18.63
N LEU A 33 -0.37 2.40 17.58
CA LEU A 33 -1.21 3.57 17.37
C LEU A 33 -2.43 3.63 18.30
N GLY A 34 -2.76 2.53 18.99
CA GLY A 34 -3.96 2.45 19.81
C GLY A 34 -5.25 2.53 19.00
N LEU A 35 -5.22 2.12 17.72
CA LEU A 35 -6.41 2.13 16.87
C LEU A 35 -7.49 1.21 17.44
N ASN A 36 -8.75 1.58 17.21
CA ASN A 36 -9.90 0.75 17.56
C ASN A 36 -9.78 -0.64 16.93
N HIS A 37 -10.38 -1.65 17.57
CA HIS A 37 -10.17 -3.06 17.23
C HIS A 37 -10.45 -3.41 15.77
N VAL A 38 -11.50 -2.82 15.20
CA VAL A 38 -11.95 -3.10 13.83
C VAL A 38 -10.93 -2.57 12.82
N ASP A 39 -10.50 -1.31 13.00
CA ASP A 39 -9.56 -0.64 12.10
C ASP A 39 -8.17 -1.27 12.20
N ALA A 40 -7.77 -1.65 13.42
CA ALA A 40 -6.50 -2.30 13.68
C ALA A 40 -6.40 -3.70 13.04
N LEU A 41 -7.48 -4.48 13.11
CA LEU A 41 -7.57 -5.78 12.44
C LEU A 41 -7.50 -5.62 10.93
N ALA A 42 -8.34 -4.77 10.35
CA ALA A 42 -8.39 -4.55 8.91
C ALA A 42 -7.02 -4.09 8.36
N PHE A 43 -6.33 -3.20 9.06
CA PHE A 43 -5.01 -2.73 8.67
C PHE A 43 -3.94 -3.83 8.77
N SER A 44 -3.84 -4.54 9.90
CA SER A 44 -2.85 -5.61 10.07
C SER A 44 -3.11 -6.76 9.09
N TRP A 45 -4.36 -7.11 8.86
CA TRP A 45 -4.78 -8.11 7.87
C TRP A 45 -4.38 -7.70 6.46
N SER A 46 -4.73 -6.48 6.04
CA SER A 46 -4.38 -5.98 4.70
C SER A 46 -2.87 -5.93 4.49
N THR A 47 -2.13 -5.51 5.52
CA THR A 47 -0.67 -5.52 5.53
C THR A 47 -0.11 -6.93 5.44
N TYR A 48 -0.67 -7.89 6.18
CA TYR A 48 -0.27 -9.29 6.13
C TYR A 48 -0.42 -9.86 4.73
N VAL A 49 -1.61 -9.71 4.13
CA VAL A 49 -1.90 -10.17 2.77
C VAL A 49 -0.95 -9.52 1.75
N PHE A 50 -0.74 -8.20 1.87
CA PHE A 50 0.21 -7.47 1.01
C PHE A 50 1.66 -7.92 1.20
N GLY A 51 2.09 -8.11 2.44
CA GLY A 51 3.42 -8.63 2.78
C GLY A 51 3.65 -10.02 2.20
N CYS A 52 2.66 -10.90 2.26
CA CYS A 52 2.70 -12.21 1.61
C CYS A 52 2.88 -12.08 0.10
N ALA A 53 1.98 -11.35 -0.57
CA ALA A 53 2.03 -11.17 -2.03
C ALA A 53 3.36 -10.55 -2.49
N LEU A 54 3.87 -9.58 -1.73
CA LEU A 54 5.14 -8.90 -1.96
C LEU A 54 6.33 -9.84 -1.84
N LEU A 55 6.43 -10.61 -0.74
CA LEU A 55 7.50 -11.59 -0.54
C LEU A 55 7.48 -12.69 -1.59
N GLY A 56 6.29 -13.26 -1.86
CA GLY A 56 6.08 -14.28 -2.89
C GLY A 56 6.51 -13.82 -4.28
N SER A 57 6.24 -12.55 -4.60
CA SER A 57 6.63 -11.99 -5.89
C SER A 57 8.10 -11.61 -5.95
N TYR A 58 8.66 -11.08 -4.86
CA TYR A 58 10.00 -10.52 -4.82
C TYR A 58 11.12 -11.56 -4.90
N VAL A 59 10.90 -12.79 -4.41
CA VAL A 59 11.89 -13.88 -4.44
C VAL A 59 12.50 -14.14 -5.83
N ILE A 60 11.67 -14.03 -6.88
CA ILE A 60 12.10 -14.05 -8.29
C ILE A 60 12.21 -12.63 -8.86
N GLY A 61 11.32 -11.73 -8.47
CA GLY A 61 11.24 -10.38 -9.02
C GLY A 61 12.53 -9.57 -8.88
N GLN A 62 13.27 -9.76 -7.80
CA GLN A 62 14.58 -9.14 -7.59
C GLN A 62 15.61 -9.51 -8.67
N GLU A 63 15.55 -10.73 -9.22
CA GLU A 63 16.50 -11.18 -10.24
C GLU A 63 16.21 -10.51 -11.60
N PHE A 64 14.94 -10.21 -11.88
CA PHE A 64 14.55 -9.37 -13.02
C PHE A 64 14.97 -7.91 -12.80
N GLN A 65 14.65 -7.36 -11.62
CA GLN A 65 14.95 -5.98 -11.28
C GLN A 65 16.44 -5.66 -11.31
N HIS A 66 17.29 -6.61 -10.89
CA HIS A 66 18.75 -6.45 -10.91
C HIS A 66 19.41 -7.04 -12.16
N ARG A 67 18.63 -7.56 -13.13
CA ARG A 67 19.12 -8.19 -14.35
C ARG A 67 20.13 -9.32 -14.09
N THR A 68 19.96 -10.04 -12.98
CA THR A 68 20.81 -11.16 -12.57
C THR A 68 20.24 -12.53 -12.97
N MET A 69 19.08 -12.55 -13.62
CA MET A 69 18.43 -13.80 -14.04
C MET A 69 19.29 -14.61 -15.03
N SER A 70 19.93 -13.97 -16.02
CA SER A 70 20.90 -14.62 -16.93
C SER A 70 22.02 -15.31 -16.15
N VAL A 71 22.63 -14.58 -15.23
CA VAL A 71 23.74 -15.04 -14.37
C VAL A 71 23.29 -16.17 -13.45
N LEU A 72 22.05 -16.14 -12.96
CA LEU A 72 21.47 -17.22 -12.15
C LEU A 72 21.28 -18.50 -12.99
N LEU A 73 20.81 -18.35 -14.24
CA LEU A 73 20.52 -19.47 -15.14
C LEU A 73 21.77 -20.08 -15.78
N SER A 74 22.90 -19.36 -15.81
CA SER A 74 24.19 -19.87 -16.34
C SER A 74 25.04 -20.61 -15.31
N GLN A 75 24.64 -20.64 -14.04
CA GLN A 75 25.38 -21.35 -12.99
C GLN A 75 25.44 -22.86 -13.28
N PRO A 76 26.56 -23.54 -12.97
CA PRO A 76 26.71 -25.00 -13.13
C PRO A 76 25.98 -25.77 -12.02
N VAL A 77 24.71 -25.43 -11.79
CA VAL A 77 23.85 -25.98 -10.74
C VAL A 77 22.50 -26.27 -11.36
N GLN A 78 21.94 -27.43 -11.04
CA GLN A 78 20.61 -27.80 -11.53
C GLN A 78 19.57 -26.73 -11.15
N ARG A 79 18.82 -26.24 -12.14
CA ARG A 79 17.78 -25.21 -11.97
C ARG A 79 16.76 -25.58 -10.90
N ARG A 80 16.40 -26.86 -10.80
CA ARG A 80 15.48 -27.36 -9.75
C ARG A 80 16.00 -27.09 -8.34
N ARG A 81 17.32 -27.22 -8.12
CA ARG A 81 17.94 -26.95 -6.83
C ARG A 81 17.94 -25.46 -6.51
N ILE A 82 18.28 -24.60 -7.48
CA ILE A 82 18.23 -23.14 -7.31
C ILE A 82 16.81 -22.70 -6.93
N PHE A 83 15.81 -23.18 -7.66
CA PHE A 83 14.41 -22.87 -7.40
C PHE A 83 13.96 -23.37 -6.02
N GLY A 84 14.33 -24.60 -5.66
CA GLY A 84 14.02 -25.18 -4.34
C GLY A 84 14.64 -24.41 -3.18
N GLU A 85 15.89 -23.94 -3.31
CA GLU A 85 16.56 -23.11 -2.31
C GLU A 85 15.84 -21.76 -2.13
N LYS A 86 15.42 -21.11 -3.22
CA LYS A 86 14.60 -19.89 -3.18
C LYS A 86 13.25 -20.11 -2.51
N LEU A 87 12.55 -21.19 -2.88
CA LEU A 87 11.28 -21.55 -2.26
C LEU A 87 11.43 -21.87 -0.78
N LEU A 88 12.52 -22.52 -0.35
CA LEU A 88 12.75 -22.81 1.07
C LEU A 88 12.85 -21.51 1.89
N VAL A 89 13.61 -20.53 1.41
CA VAL A 89 13.73 -19.22 2.09
C VAL A 89 12.41 -18.46 2.05
N LEU A 90 11.68 -18.51 0.94
CA LEU A 90 10.34 -17.93 0.85
C LEU A 90 9.38 -18.56 1.86
N GLY A 91 9.35 -19.90 1.95
CA GLY A 91 8.47 -20.62 2.88
C GLY A 91 8.77 -20.25 4.34
N ALA A 92 10.05 -20.17 4.70
CA ALA A 92 10.46 -19.75 6.05
C ALA A 92 10.04 -18.29 6.36
N THR A 93 10.18 -17.38 5.41
CA THR A 93 9.80 -15.96 5.61
C THR A 93 8.28 -15.75 5.64
N LEU A 94 7.51 -16.49 4.84
CA LEU A 94 6.04 -16.45 4.90
C LEU A 94 5.49 -17.08 6.17
N MET A 95 6.11 -18.18 6.63
CA MET A 95 5.74 -18.82 7.89
C MET A 95 6.00 -17.90 9.08
N SER A 96 7.14 -17.22 9.13
CA SER A 96 7.40 -16.26 10.21
C SER A 96 6.46 -15.05 10.17
N LEU A 97 6.02 -14.62 8.98
CA LEU A 97 5.00 -13.58 8.82
C LEU A 97 3.63 -14.02 9.36
N LEU A 98 3.22 -15.25 9.05
CA LEU A 98 1.98 -15.86 9.58
C LEU A 98 2.02 -15.96 11.10
N LEU A 99 3.12 -16.45 11.67
CA LEU A 99 3.30 -16.56 13.12
C LEU A 99 3.22 -15.18 13.79
N TRP A 100 3.84 -14.16 13.20
CA TRP A 100 3.76 -12.80 13.71
C TRP A 100 2.32 -12.27 13.73
N PHE A 101 1.58 -12.46 12.64
CA PHE A 101 0.17 -12.07 12.56
C PHE A 101 -0.66 -12.80 13.63
N ALA A 102 -0.48 -14.11 13.79
CA ALA A 102 -1.15 -14.91 14.82
C ALA A 102 -0.83 -14.42 16.25
N VAL A 103 0.41 -14.01 16.52
CA VAL A 103 0.80 -13.43 17.81
C VAL A 103 0.06 -12.11 18.08
N LEU A 104 -0.04 -11.22 17.08
CA LEU A 104 -0.78 -9.96 17.23
C LEU A 104 -2.27 -10.22 17.50
N GLU A 105 -2.88 -11.18 16.81
CA GLU A 105 -4.26 -11.58 17.03
C GLU A 105 -4.47 -12.21 18.41
N TYR A 106 -3.55 -13.07 18.86
CA TYR A 106 -3.61 -13.64 20.21
C TYR A 106 -3.58 -12.56 21.30
N PHE A 107 -2.73 -11.54 21.15
CA PHE A 107 -2.70 -10.40 22.09
C PHE A 107 -3.99 -9.57 22.06
N ARG A 108 -4.64 -9.44 20.90
CA ARG A 108 -5.95 -8.77 20.76
C ARG A 108 -7.07 -9.57 21.40
N TRP A 109 -7.09 -10.88 21.15
CA TRP A 109 -8.01 -11.83 21.76
C TRP A 109 -7.95 -11.79 23.28
N ARG A 110 -6.74 -11.85 23.87
CA ARG A 110 -6.55 -11.79 25.33
C ARG A 110 -7.07 -10.50 25.97
N LYS A 111 -7.11 -9.39 25.22
CA LYS A 111 -7.68 -8.12 25.72
C LYS A 111 -9.22 -8.07 25.65
N GLY A 112 -9.88 -9.20 25.34
CA GLY A 112 -11.34 -9.27 25.21
C GLY A 112 -11.87 -8.69 23.90
N ASN A 113 -11.01 -8.54 22.89
CA ASN A 113 -11.28 -7.69 21.72
C ASN A 113 -11.29 -8.42 20.38
N SER A 114 -11.39 -9.75 20.39
CA SER A 114 -11.50 -10.57 19.18
C SER A 114 -12.96 -10.75 18.74
N ARG A 115 -13.23 -10.58 17.45
CA ARG A 115 -14.54 -10.91 16.83
C ARG A 115 -14.78 -12.42 16.64
N PHE A 116 -13.75 -13.25 16.76
CA PHE A 116 -13.80 -14.70 16.53
C PHE A 116 -14.01 -15.45 17.85
N THR A 117 -15.22 -15.38 18.41
CA THR A 117 -15.55 -16.00 19.71
C THR A 117 -16.48 -17.21 19.62
N SER A 118 -16.95 -17.61 18.42
CA SER A 118 -17.74 -18.83 18.25
C SER A 118 -16.87 -20.01 17.78
N ASP A 119 -17.09 -21.21 18.35
CA ASP A 119 -16.35 -22.43 17.97
C ASP A 119 -16.56 -22.82 16.50
N ASP A 120 -17.70 -22.43 15.91
CA ASP A 120 -18.02 -22.68 14.50
C ASP A 120 -17.14 -21.86 13.54
N ASP A 121 -16.60 -20.72 13.99
CA ASP A 121 -15.78 -19.82 13.16
C ASP A 121 -14.28 -20.20 13.12
N ALA A 122 -13.83 -21.13 13.96
CA ALA A 122 -12.40 -21.42 14.13
C ALA A 122 -11.74 -21.96 12.85
N PHE A 123 -12.43 -22.85 12.12
CA PHE A 123 -11.92 -23.40 10.85
C PHE A 123 -11.85 -22.33 9.75
N ALA A 124 -12.87 -21.49 9.65
CA ALA A 124 -12.88 -20.39 8.68
C ALA A 124 -11.82 -19.34 9.02
N ALA A 125 -11.63 -19.02 10.29
CA ALA A 125 -10.56 -18.13 10.74
C ALA A 125 -9.18 -18.69 10.39
N ALA A 126 -8.92 -19.97 10.65
CA ALA A 126 -7.66 -20.62 10.31
C ALA A 126 -7.41 -20.64 8.79
N ALA A 127 -8.45 -20.95 7.99
CA ALA A 127 -8.38 -20.91 6.54
C ALA A 127 -8.07 -19.50 6.03
N VAL A 128 -8.74 -18.48 6.57
CA VAL A 128 -8.47 -17.07 6.24
C VAL A 128 -7.01 -16.77 6.54
N TRP A 129 -6.49 -17.08 7.73
CA TRP A 129 -5.12 -16.73 8.12
C TRP A 129 -4.03 -17.40 7.27
N VAL A 130 -4.17 -18.69 6.97
CA VAL A 130 -3.14 -19.45 6.26
C VAL A 130 -3.15 -19.19 4.75
N LEU A 131 -4.32 -18.87 4.19
CA LEU A 131 -4.52 -18.78 2.75
C LEU A 131 -3.60 -17.76 2.04
N PRO A 132 -3.39 -16.52 2.52
CA PRO A 132 -2.49 -15.57 1.86
C PRO A 132 -1.05 -16.05 1.75
N ALA A 133 -0.51 -16.70 2.79
CA ALA A 133 0.84 -17.27 2.75
C ALA A 133 0.94 -18.42 1.75
N VAL A 134 -0.05 -19.33 1.73
CA VAL A 134 -0.07 -20.45 0.78
C VAL A 134 -0.18 -19.95 -0.65
N LEU A 135 -1.12 -19.03 -0.91
CA LEU A 135 -1.28 -18.43 -2.24
C LEU A 135 0.00 -17.71 -2.68
N ALA A 136 0.58 -16.87 -1.83
CA ALA A 136 1.83 -16.17 -2.17
C ALA A 136 3.00 -17.13 -2.45
N PHE A 137 3.13 -18.21 -1.67
CA PHE A 137 4.15 -19.24 -1.87
C PHE A 137 3.97 -19.96 -3.21
N CYS A 138 2.74 -20.37 -3.50
CA CYS A 138 2.41 -21.19 -4.67
C CYS A 138 2.39 -20.38 -5.96
N THR A 139 1.83 -19.17 -5.93
CA THR A 139 1.52 -18.40 -7.14
C THR A 139 2.48 -17.25 -7.39
N GLY A 140 3.04 -16.65 -6.34
CA GLY A 140 3.94 -15.49 -6.43
C GLY A 140 5.09 -15.68 -7.41
N PRO A 141 5.93 -16.72 -7.25
CA PRO A 141 7.06 -16.96 -8.15
C PRO A 141 6.62 -17.14 -9.62
N GLY A 142 5.56 -17.91 -9.85
CA GLY A 142 5.01 -18.18 -11.18
C GLY A 142 4.52 -16.90 -11.85
N LEU A 143 3.64 -16.16 -11.17
CA LEU A 143 3.06 -14.94 -11.70
C LEU A 143 4.09 -13.84 -11.90
N THR A 144 5.13 -13.76 -11.07
CA THR A 144 6.26 -12.86 -11.31
C THR A 144 7.05 -13.24 -12.57
N MET A 145 7.26 -14.53 -12.85
CA MET A 145 7.89 -14.96 -14.10
C MET A 145 7.03 -14.63 -15.32
N LEU A 146 5.70 -14.65 -15.17
CA LEU A 146 4.77 -14.20 -16.22
C LEU A 146 4.91 -12.70 -16.46
N ALA A 147 4.89 -11.90 -15.39
CA ALA A 147 4.97 -10.45 -15.45
C ALA A 147 6.37 -9.93 -15.80
N ARG A 148 7.42 -10.72 -15.54
CA ARG A 148 8.85 -10.34 -15.64
C ARG A 148 9.23 -9.12 -14.80
N ALA A 149 8.44 -8.79 -13.78
CA ALA A 149 8.64 -7.66 -12.89
C ALA A 149 8.03 -7.93 -11.52
N THR A 150 8.67 -7.45 -10.45
CA THR A 150 8.16 -7.60 -9.07
C THR A 150 6.77 -6.99 -8.92
N ILE A 151 6.56 -5.75 -9.38
CA ILE A 151 5.29 -5.03 -9.21
C ILE A 151 4.16 -5.75 -9.95
N GLY A 152 4.40 -6.19 -11.19
CA GLY A 152 3.43 -6.98 -11.94
C GLY A 152 3.13 -8.33 -11.26
N GLY A 153 4.13 -8.98 -10.69
CA GLY A 153 3.96 -10.20 -9.88
C GLY A 153 3.07 -9.97 -8.66
N VAL A 154 3.29 -8.88 -7.92
CA VAL A 154 2.47 -8.51 -6.75
C VAL A 154 1.03 -8.28 -7.17
N ALA A 155 0.83 -7.47 -8.22
CA ALA A 155 -0.51 -7.20 -8.75
C ALA A 155 -1.21 -8.51 -9.12
N LEU A 156 -0.60 -9.36 -9.95
CA LEU A 156 -1.22 -10.64 -10.34
C LEU A 156 -1.49 -11.57 -9.15
N THR A 157 -0.60 -11.59 -8.14
CA THR A 157 -0.76 -12.39 -6.92
C THR A 157 -1.96 -11.96 -6.08
N PHE A 158 -2.36 -10.68 -6.13
CA PHE A 158 -3.63 -10.23 -5.57
C PHE A 158 -4.80 -10.58 -6.47
N LEU A 159 -4.67 -10.22 -7.73
CA LEU A 159 -5.75 -10.15 -8.69
C LEU A 159 -6.30 -11.52 -9.10
N CYS A 160 -5.42 -12.50 -9.32
CA CYS A 160 -5.83 -13.83 -9.75
C CYS A 160 -6.63 -14.58 -8.65
N PRO A 161 -6.24 -14.55 -7.36
CA PRO A 161 -7.10 -15.03 -6.28
C PRO A 161 -8.47 -14.36 -6.24
N PHE A 162 -8.56 -13.05 -6.47
CA PHE A 162 -9.86 -12.37 -6.57
C PHE A 162 -10.71 -12.91 -7.73
N GLY A 163 -10.11 -13.23 -8.88
CA GLY A 163 -10.82 -13.88 -9.99
C GLY A 163 -11.39 -15.25 -9.59
N VAL A 164 -10.60 -16.06 -8.86
CA VAL A 164 -11.06 -17.35 -8.32
C VAL A 164 -12.19 -17.14 -7.32
N PHE A 165 -12.08 -16.13 -6.45
CA PHE A 165 -13.13 -15.77 -5.50
C PHE A 165 -14.46 -15.44 -6.20
N VAL A 166 -14.42 -14.55 -7.19
CA VAL A 166 -15.57 -14.16 -8.02
C VAL A 166 -16.19 -15.38 -8.70
N PHE A 167 -15.37 -16.27 -9.25
CA PHE A 167 -15.83 -17.50 -9.89
C PHE A 167 -16.52 -18.44 -8.90
N CYS A 168 -15.96 -18.64 -7.70
CA CYS A 168 -16.59 -19.46 -6.67
C CYS A 168 -17.94 -18.90 -6.22
N LEU A 169 -18.05 -17.57 -6.07
CA LEU A 169 -19.31 -16.92 -5.74
C LEU A 169 -20.37 -17.16 -6.82
N TRP A 170 -19.97 -17.17 -8.09
CA TRP A 170 -20.87 -17.41 -9.21
C TRP A 170 -21.39 -18.87 -9.29
N VAL A 171 -20.62 -19.84 -8.80
CA VAL A 171 -20.97 -21.27 -8.84
C VAL A 171 -21.87 -21.69 -7.67
N LEU A 172 -21.93 -20.90 -6.59
CA LEU A 172 -22.68 -21.26 -5.38
C LEU A 172 -24.21 -21.12 -5.60
N PRO A 173 -25.02 -22.16 -5.29
CA PRO A 173 -26.47 -22.10 -5.46
C PRO A 173 -27.14 -21.13 -4.49
N ASP A 174 -28.15 -20.39 -4.96
CA ASP A 174 -28.88 -19.40 -4.14
C ASP A 174 -29.88 -20.02 -3.14
N GLY A 175 -30.23 -21.31 -3.29
CA GLY A 175 -31.25 -22.00 -2.47
C GLY A 175 -30.75 -22.72 -1.22
N LEU A 176 -29.50 -22.49 -0.77
CA LEU A 176 -28.96 -23.11 0.43
C LEU A 176 -29.30 -22.28 1.68
N ASP A 177 -29.76 -22.93 2.75
CA ASP A 177 -29.89 -22.32 4.08
C ASP A 177 -28.57 -21.66 4.50
N SER A 178 -28.63 -20.54 5.24
CA SER A 178 -27.47 -19.70 5.57
C SER A 178 -26.29 -20.48 6.15
N ALA A 179 -26.54 -21.40 7.09
CA ALA A 179 -25.51 -22.25 7.69
C ALA A 179 -24.86 -23.21 6.67
N ARG A 180 -25.68 -23.86 5.83
CA ARG A 180 -25.20 -24.80 4.81
C ARG A 180 -24.48 -24.09 3.67
N ARG A 181 -24.94 -22.88 3.32
CA ARG A 181 -24.30 -22.00 2.35
C ARG A 181 -22.91 -21.60 2.82
N TRP A 182 -22.74 -21.25 4.10
CA TRP A 182 -21.45 -20.88 4.66
C TRP A 182 -20.41 -22.02 4.61
N VAL A 183 -20.76 -23.21 5.12
CA VAL A 183 -19.87 -24.39 5.08
C VAL A 183 -19.53 -24.77 3.63
N SER A 184 -20.54 -24.81 2.74
CA SER A 184 -20.32 -25.13 1.33
C SER A 184 -19.44 -24.09 0.65
N SER A 185 -19.60 -22.80 0.97
CA SER A 185 -18.78 -21.72 0.44
C SER A 185 -17.33 -21.88 0.86
N VAL A 186 -17.07 -22.11 2.16
CA VAL A 186 -15.71 -22.31 2.67
C VAL A 186 -15.03 -23.51 1.98
N LEU A 187 -15.74 -24.64 1.86
CA LEU A 187 -15.20 -25.83 1.18
C LEU A 187 -14.91 -25.57 -0.30
N VAL A 188 -15.83 -24.92 -1.02
CA VAL A 188 -15.64 -24.55 -2.43
C VAL A 188 -14.46 -23.59 -2.58
N PHE A 189 -14.32 -22.59 -1.70
CA PHE A 189 -13.18 -21.68 -1.72
C PHE A 189 -11.87 -22.41 -1.46
N VAL A 190 -11.78 -23.20 -0.39
CA VAL A 190 -10.56 -23.96 -0.05
C VAL A 190 -10.17 -24.90 -1.19
N ALA A 191 -11.15 -25.61 -1.78
CA ALA A 191 -10.90 -26.50 -2.92
C ALA A 191 -10.42 -25.73 -4.15
N ALA A 192 -11.12 -24.66 -4.55
CA ALA A 192 -10.77 -23.87 -5.72
C ALA A 192 -9.41 -23.19 -5.57
N TYR A 193 -9.11 -22.61 -4.41
CA TYR A 193 -7.81 -22.04 -4.12
C TYR A 193 -6.71 -23.11 -4.05
N GLY A 194 -6.99 -24.29 -3.50
CA GLY A 194 -6.05 -25.41 -3.49
C GLY A 194 -5.68 -25.87 -4.90
N VAL A 195 -6.67 -26.03 -5.78
CA VAL A 195 -6.45 -26.36 -7.19
C VAL A 195 -5.67 -25.25 -7.89
N TYR A 196 -6.10 -24.00 -7.75
CA TYR A 196 -5.43 -22.83 -8.33
C TYR A 196 -3.97 -22.72 -7.88
N ALA A 197 -3.71 -22.83 -6.58
CA ALA A 197 -2.37 -22.79 -6.00
C ALA A 197 -1.50 -23.95 -6.51
N GLY A 198 -2.02 -25.18 -6.52
CA GLY A 198 -1.31 -26.35 -7.03
C GLY A 198 -0.94 -26.23 -8.51
N LEU A 199 -1.89 -25.82 -9.35
CA LEU A 199 -1.66 -25.64 -10.79
C LEU A 199 -0.61 -24.56 -11.07
N LEU A 200 -0.71 -23.40 -10.43
CA LEU A 200 0.27 -22.32 -10.63
C LEU A 200 1.63 -22.63 -10.03
N PHE A 201 1.70 -23.37 -8.94
CA PHE A 201 2.97 -23.83 -8.37
C PHE A 201 3.68 -24.77 -9.35
N LEU A 202 2.98 -25.78 -9.87
CA LEU A 202 3.53 -26.71 -10.85
C LEU A 202 3.91 -26.00 -12.15
N TRP A 203 3.08 -25.06 -12.61
CA TRP A 203 3.37 -24.23 -13.78
C TRP A 203 4.61 -23.37 -13.56
N GLY A 204 4.73 -22.71 -12.41
CA GLY A 204 5.91 -21.92 -12.03
C GLY A 204 7.18 -22.77 -11.99
N CYS A 205 7.14 -23.95 -11.37
CA CYS A 205 8.26 -24.89 -11.34
C CYS A 205 8.71 -25.27 -12.75
N ARG A 206 7.77 -25.66 -13.62
CA ARG A 206 8.07 -26.04 -15.02
C ARG A 206 8.58 -24.86 -15.82
N ARG A 207 7.99 -23.67 -15.63
CA ARG A 207 8.39 -22.45 -16.33
C ARG A 207 9.83 -22.10 -15.97
N PHE A 208 10.18 -22.08 -14.69
CA PHE A 208 11.55 -21.78 -14.23
C PHE A 208 12.58 -22.74 -14.83
N GLN A 209 12.26 -24.05 -14.88
CA GLN A 209 13.15 -25.04 -15.48
C GLN A 209 13.39 -24.80 -16.97
N ARG A 210 12.39 -24.29 -17.70
CA ARG A 210 12.44 -23.99 -19.14
C ARG A 210 12.73 -22.53 -19.46
N LEU A 211 13.10 -21.71 -18.48
CA LEU A 211 13.42 -20.31 -18.74
C LEU A 211 14.72 -20.22 -19.55
N GLU A 212 14.65 -19.56 -20.69
CA GLU A 212 15.78 -19.21 -21.53
C GLU A 212 15.79 -17.70 -21.68
N ASP A 213 16.95 -17.12 -21.46
CA ASP A 213 17.13 -15.69 -21.47
C ASP A 213 17.65 -15.23 -22.84
N VAL A 214 16.72 -15.11 -23.79
CA VAL A 214 17.09 -14.82 -25.18
C VAL A 214 17.09 -13.31 -25.48
N ASN A 215 16.54 -12.43 -24.63
CA ASN A 215 16.47 -10.98 -24.89
C ASN A 215 16.04 -10.12 -23.67
N LEU A 216 16.75 -10.17 -22.53
CA LEU A 216 16.41 -9.32 -21.36
C LEU A 216 16.68 -7.82 -21.55
N LEU A 217 17.52 -7.42 -22.51
CA LEU A 217 17.90 -5.99 -22.67
C LEU A 217 16.79 -5.10 -23.25
N ALA A 218 15.75 -5.66 -23.89
CA ALA A 218 14.80 -4.87 -24.69
C ALA A 218 13.41 -4.64 -24.05
N GLN A 219 12.99 -5.40 -23.03
CA GLN A 219 11.62 -5.29 -22.49
C GLN A 219 11.54 -5.56 -20.99
N GLU A 220 11.54 -4.50 -20.18
CA GLU A 220 11.20 -4.54 -18.74
C GLU A 220 9.69 -4.65 -18.51
N PHE A 221 8.87 -4.35 -19.53
CA PHE A 221 7.43 -4.62 -19.52
C PHE A 221 6.94 -4.90 -20.94
N ALA A 222 6.67 -6.16 -21.29
CA ALA A 222 6.12 -6.55 -22.58
C ALA A 222 4.60 -6.27 -22.60
N ALA A 223 4.23 -4.98 -22.70
CA ALA A 223 2.83 -4.61 -22.87
C ALA A 223 2.32 -5.09 -24.24
N PRO A 224 1.05 -5.51 -24.36
CA PRO A 224 0.45 -5.78 -25.67
C PRO A 224 0.61 -4.55 -26.59
N ARG A 225 0.87 -4.76 -27.88
CA ARG A 225 1.04 -3.66 -28.87
C ARG A 225 -0.13 -2.66 -28.85
N GLN A 226 -1.34 -3.12 -28.54
CA GLN A 226 -2.53 -2.28 -28.39
C GLN A 226 -2.38 -1.24 -27.27
N PHE A 227 -1.74 -1.63 -26.17
CA PHE A 227 -1.48 -0.75 -25.02
C PHE A 227 -0.42 0.30 -25.38
N ASP A 228 0.61 -0.08 -26.15
CA ASP A 228 1.58 0.88 -26.69
C ASP A 228 0.90 1.92 -27.59
N ASN A 229 -0.02 1.48 -28.46
CA ASN A 229 -0.77 2.38 -29.33
C ASN A 229 -1.69 3.33 -28.55
N LEU A 230 -2.35 2.85 -27.48
CA LEU A 230 -3.17 3.68 -26.61
C LEU A 230 -2.34 4.79 -25.95
N PHE A 231 -1.18 4.43 -25.38
CA PHE A 231 -0.28 5.42 -24.77
C PHE A 231 0.28 6.39 -25.81
N ALA A 232 0.64 5.93 -27.01
CA ALA A 232 1.08 6.80 -28.10
C ALA A 232 -0.02 7.82 -28.48
N ARG A 233 -1.29 7.40 -28.53
CA ARG A 233 -2.43 8.30 -28.76
C ARG A 233 -2.61 9.30 -27.62
N LEU A 234 -2.68 8.83 -26.38
CA LEU A 234 -2.86 9.71 -25.21
C LEU A 234 -1.74 10.75 -25.11
N THR A 235 -0.49 10.32 -25.30
CA THR A 235 0.67 11.22 -25.27
C THR A 235 0.71 12.20 -26.45
N SER A 236 0.15 11.84 -27.61
CA SER A 236 0.02 12.76 -28.74
C SER A 236 -1.03 13.86 -28.48
N VAL A 237 -2.10 13.54 -27.75
CA VAL A 237 -3.17 14.49 -27.38
C VAL A 237 -2.70 15.43 -26.26
N LEU A 238 -2.07 14.88 -25.22
CA LEU A 238 -1.61 15.66 -24.07
C LEU A 238 -0.44 16.61 -24.40
N ALA A 239 0.34 16.27 -25.42
CA ALA A 239 1.51 17.03 -25.80
C ALA A 239 1.55 17.17 -27.33
N PRO A 240 0.78 18.10 -27.93
CA PRO A 240 0.83 18.36 -29.36
C PRO A 240 2.14 19.08 -29.74
N GLY A 241 2.69 18.76 -30.92
CA GLY A 241 3.94 19.33 -31.43
C GLY A 241 5.13 18.37 -31.33
N ARG A 242 5.75 18.06 -32.47
CA ARG A 242 6.80 17.03 -32.58
C ARG A 242 8.16 17.49 -31.99
N ASP A 243 8.38 18.79 -31.92
CA ASP A 243 9.71 19.36 -31.67
C ASP A 243 9.88 20.07 -30.32
N SER A 244 8.82 20.20 -29.50
CA SER A 244 8.97 20.87 -28.20
C SER A 244 9.61 19.95 -27.17
N GLN A 245 10.71 20.41 -26.54
CA GLN A 245 11.46 19.64 -25.54
C GLN A 245 10.57 19.25 -24.35
N LEU A 246 9.66 20.12 -23.94
CA LEU A 246 8.71 19.86 -22.85
C LEU A 246 7.67 18.81 -23.23
N ALA A 247 7.17 18.80 -24.47
CA ALA A 247 6.28 17.75 -24.92
C ALA A 247 6.97 16.39 -24.85
N ASN A 248 8.20 16.29 -25.35
CA ASN A 248 8.95 15.03 -25.31
C ASN A 248 9.20 14.53 -23.88
N LEU A 249 9.48 15.44 -22.94
CA LEU A 249 9.55 15.10 -21.51
C LEU A 249 8.20 14.62 -20.97
N LEU A 250 7.10 15.32 -21.22
CA LEU A 250 5.76 14.90 -20.80
C LEU A 250 5.40 13.52 -21.35
N ARG A 251 5.63 13.26 -22.65
CA ARG A 251 5.34 11.95 -23.27
C ARG A 251 6.15 10.84 -22.62
N LYS A 252 7.44 11.10 -22.33
CA LYS A 252 8.31 10.17 -21.62
C LYS A 252 7.79 9.87 -20.21
N GLU A 253 7.46 10.89 -19.42
CA GLU A 253 6.98 10.70 -18.05
C GLU A 253 5.62 9.98 -18.02
N VAL A 254 4.72 10.28 -18.96
CA VAL A 254 3.44 9.54 -19.08
C VAL A 254 3.69 8.08 -19.44
N ARG A 255 4.65 7.81 -20.31
CA ARG A 255 5.05 6.44 -20.66
C ARG A 255 5.64 5.69 -19.45
N LEU A 256 6.33 6.39 -18.55
CA LEU A 256 6.88 5.81 -17.33
C LEU A 256 5.75 5.33 -16.40
N GLN A 257 4.60 6.02 -16.38
CA GLN A 257 3.43 5.66 -15.55
C GLN A 257 2.62 4.46 -16.05
N ARG A 258 3.09 3.72 -17.06
CA ARG A 258 2.42 2.51 -17.59
C ARG A 258 2.07 1.47 -16.52
N PRO A 259 2.95 1.13 -15.56
CA PRO A 259 2.61 0.14 -14.53
C PRO A 259 1.39 0.56 -13.69
N ALA A 260 1.28 1.86 -13.33
CA ALA A 260 0.14 2.38 -12.57
C ALA A 260 -1.17 2.25 -13.36
N VAL A 261 -1.17 2.66 -14.64
CA VAL A 261 -2.36 2.56 -15.50
C VAL A 261 -2.76 1.12 -15.76
N PHE A 262 -1.79 0.22 -15.95
CA PHE A 262 -2.06 -1.20 -16.13
C PHE A 262 -2.77 -1.81 -14.90
N VAL A 263 -2.26 -1.52 -13.71
CA VAL A 263 -2.89 -1.94 -12.45
C VAL A 263 -4.29 -1.34 -12.32
N ALA A 264 -4.48 -0.06 -12.66
CA ALA A 264 -5.79 0.58 -12.62
C ALA A 264 -6.80 -0.09 -13.57
N VAL A 265 -6.44 -0.28 -14.85
CA VAL A 265 -7.31 -0.94 -15.85
C VAL A 265 -7.69 -2.34 -15.40
N PHE A 266 -6.74 -3.08 -14.84
CA PHE A 266 -7.04 -4.40 -14.30
C PHE A 266 -8.04 -4.34 -13.14
N LEU A 267 -7.81 -3.44 -12.17
CA LEU A 267 -8.72 -3.28 -11.02
C LEU A 267 -10.13 -2.85 -11.46
N VAL A 268 -10.26 -2.06 -12.52
CA VAL A 268 -11.55 -1.76 -13.16
C VAL A 268 -12.21 -3.04 -13.68
N ALA A 269 -11.48 -3.91 -14.37
CA ALA A 269 -12.04 -5.16 -14.88
C ALA A 269 -12.54 -6.07 -13.74
N VAL A 270 -11.79 -6.15 -12.64
CA VAL A 270 -12.22 -6.87 -11.42
C VAL A 270 -13.49 -6.24 -10.83
N TRP A 271 -13.54 -4.92 -10.73
CA TRP A 271 -14.71 -4.21 -10.24
C TRP A 271 -15.95 -4.51 -11.10
N LEU A 272 -15.82 -4.43 -12.43
CA LEU A 272 -16.92 -4.74 -13.35
C LEU A 272 -17.38 -6.20 -13.22
N ALA A 273 -16.46 -7.15 -13.03
CA ALA A 273 -16.81 -8.54 -12.77
C ALA A 273 -17.62 -8.70 -11.48
N PHE A 274 -17.29 -7.96 -10.40
CA PHE A 274 -18.09 -7.96 -9.18
C PHE A 274 -19.48 -7.35 -9.38
N ILE A 275 -19.62 -6.32 -10.20
CA ILE A 275 -20.95 -5.78 -10.55
C ILE A 275 -21.78 -6.87 -11.25
N VAL A 276 -21.21 -7.59 -12.21
CA VAL A 276 -21.89 -8.68 -12.91
C VAL A 276 -22.28 -9.79 -11.94
N VAL A 277 -21.37 -10.24 -11.08
CA VAL A 277 -21.66 -11.29 -10.09
C VAL A 277 -22.73 -10.84 -9.10
N ARG A 278 -22.73 -9.59 -8.65
CA ARG A 278 -23.77 -9.06 -7.77
C ARG A 278 -25.14 -8.96 -8.46
N ARG A 279 -25.17 -8.68 -9.77
CA ARG A 279 -26.42 -8.71 -10.56
C ARG A 279 -27.00 -10.12 -10.64
N VAL A 280 -26.14 -11.15 -10.68
CA VAL A 280 -26.56 -12.57 -10.67
C VAL A 280 -26.93 -13.02 -9.26
N HIS A 281 -26.20 -12.58 -8.24
CA HIS A 281 -26.41 -12.91 -6.83
C HIS A 281 -26.65 -11.64 -6.00
N PRO A 282 -27.89 -11.10 -5.97
CA PRO A 282 -28.21 -9.88 -5.23
C PRO A 282 -27.96 -9.96 -3.72
N ALA A 283 -27.85 -11.17 -3.17
CA ALA A 283 -27.51 -11.41 -1.77
C ALA A 283 -26.08 -10.96 -1.39
N LEU A 284 -25.22 -10.70 -2.37
CA LEU A 284 -23.89 -10.14 -2.12
C LEU A 284 -24.01 -8.64 -1.82
N GLY A 285 -23.62 -8.26 -0.60
CA GLY A 285 -23.57 -6.86 -0.19
C GLY A 285 -22.61 -6.03 -1.04
N ALA A 286 -22.80 -4.72 -1.04
CA ALA A 286 -21.94 -3.78 -1.77
C ALA A 286 -20.48 -3.74 -1.24
N GLU A 287 -20.23 -4.31 -0.06
CA GLU A 287 -18.92 -4.38 0.59
C GLU A 287 -17.85 -5.07 -0.26
N VAL A 288 -18.25 -5.97 -1.16
CA VAL A 288 -17.31 -6.68 -2.04
C VAL A 288 -16.56 -5.71 -2.99
N LEU A 289 -17.13 -4.53 -3.25
CA LEU A 289 -16.51 -3.46 -4.04
C LEU A 289 -15.49 -2.61 -3.24
N ILE A 290 -15.44 -2.75 -1.92
CA ILE A 290 -14.52 -1.98 -1.06
C ILE A 290 -13.07 -2.35 -1.39
N VAL A 291 -12.77 -3.63 -1.62
CA VAL A 291 -11.39 -4.07 -1.86
C VAL A 291 -10.78 -3.44 -3.12
N PRO A 292 -11.37 -3.53 -4.32
CA PRO A 292 -10.83 -2.85 -5.49
C PRO A 292 -10.80 -1.31 -5.31
N SER A 293 -11.73 -0.73 -4.54
CA SER A 293 -11.69 0.70 -4.17
C SER A 293 -10.45 1.07 -3.38
N ILE A 294 -10.14 0.30 -2.33
CA ILE A 294 -8.96 0.52 -1.48
C ILE A 294 -7.69 0.31 -2.30
N LEU A 295 -7.63 -0.73 -3.14
CA LEU A 295 -6.45 -0.99 -3.99
C LEU A 295 -6.22 0.12 -5.01
N LEU A 296 -7.27 0.69 -5.61
CA LEU A 296 -7.15 1.85 -6.47
C LEU A 296 -6.72 3.08 -5.66
N GLY A 297 -7.42 3.36 -4.55
CA GLY A 297 -7.23 4.56 -3.74
C GLY A 297 -5.90 4.64 -3.00
N LEU A 298 -5.33 3.49 -2.59
CA LEU A 298 -4.07 3.43 -1.85
C LEU A 298 -2.92 2.84 -2.68
N GLY A 299 -3.19 1.96 -3.64
CA GLY A 299 -2.15 1.34 -4.46
C GLY A 299 -1.63 2.26 -5.58
N ILE A 300 -2.52 2.96 -6.28
CA ILE A 300 -2.15 3.90 -7.35
C ILE A 300 -1.26 5.05 -6.86
N PRO A 301 -1.54 5.76 -5.75
CA PRO A 301 -0.65 6.83 -5.27
C PRO A 301 0.76 6.30 -4.97
N VAL A 302 0.88 5.09 -4.41
CA VAL A 302 2.17 4.45 -4.14
C VAL A 302 2.92 4.19 -5.44
N ILE A 303 2.30 3.52 -6.40
CA ILE A 303 2.96 3.16 -7.67
C ILE A 303 3.34 4.44 -8.44
N ALA A 304 2.41 5.40 -8.54
CA ALA A 304 2.63 6.63 -9.27
C ALA A 304 3.78 7.47 -8.68
N GLY A 305 3.84 7.56 -7.34
CA GLY A 305 4.91 8.26 -6.63
C GLY A 305 6.27 7.55 -6.75
N ILE A 306 6.31 6.23 -6.59
CA ILE A 306 7.56 5.44 -6.67
C ILE A 306 8.17 5.50 -8.08
N VAL A 307 7.35 5.29 -9.11
CA VAL A 307 7.81 5.18 -10.50
C VAL A 307 8.34 6.51 -11.04
N ALA A 308 7.95 7.65 -10.46
CA ALA A 308 8.34 8.99 -10.93
C ALA A 308 9.86 9.25 -10.99
N VAL A 309 10.64 8.68 -10.06
CA VAL A 309 12.10 8.85 -10.01
C VAL A 309 12.85 7.54 -9.81
N ALA A 310 12.30 6.60 -9.03
CA ALA A 310 13.04 5.42 -8.62
C ALA A 310 13.36 4.49 -9.81
N GLU A 311 12.48 4.46 -10.82
CA GLU A 311 12.66 3.66 -12.03
C GLU A 311 13.85 4.18 -12.86
N GLU A 312 13.95 5.48 -13.06
CA GLU A 312 15.06 6.10 -13.80
C GLU A 312 16.41 5.90 -13.13
N ARG A 313 16.42 5.88 -11.80
CA ARG A 313 17.62 5.56 -11.02
C ARG A 313 17.99 4.10 -11.11
N SER A 314 17.00 3.21 -11.09
CA SER A 314 17.26 1.78 -11.28
C SER A 314 17.85 1.47 -12.65
N LEU A 315 17.47 2.27 -13.66
CA LEU A 315 17.98 2.22 -15.02
C LEU A 315 19.34 2.92 -15.21
N GLY A 316 19.82 3.68 -14.22
CA GLY A 316 21.04 4.48 -14.35
C GLY A 316 20.94 5.67 -15.30
N VAL A 317 19.74 6.06 -15.72
CA VAL A 317 19.53 7.18 -16.68
C VAL A 317 19.30 8.53 -16.00
N HIS A 318 19.09 8.55 -14.68
CA HIS A 318 18.82 9.78 -13.92
C HIS A 318 19.94 10.82 -14.07
N GLU A 319 21.21 10.42 -13.97
CA GLU A 319 22.35 11.34 -14.10
C GLU A 319 22.43 11.93 -15.51
N TRP A 320 22.16 11.11 -16.53
CA TRP A 320 22.11 11.55 -17.92
C TRP A 320 20.91 12.49 -18.19
N HIS A 321 19.80 12.33 -17.49
CA HIS A 321 18.68 13.29 -17.61
C HIS A 321 19.04 14.66 -17.03
N LEU A 322 19.84 14.72 -15.96
CA LEU A 322 20.27 15.99 -15.37
C LEU A 322 21.23 16.78 -16.27
N THR A 323 21.84 16.16 -17.29
CA THR A 323 22.68 16.85 -18.28
C THR A 323 21.91 17.40 -19.47
N LEU A 324 20.61 17.09 -19.60
CA LEU A 324 19.75 17.64 -20.65
C LEU A 324 19.65 19.18 -20.53
N PRO A 325 19.46 19.91 -21.64
CA PRO A 325 19.35 21.38 -21.66
C PRO A 325 18.02 21.90 -21.10
N VAL A 326 17.42 21.19 -20.15
CA VAL A 326 16.20 21.57 -19.44
C VAL A 326 16.53 21.61 -17.95
N SER A 327 16.24 22.74 -17.30
CA SER A 327 16.54 22.91 -15.88
C SER A 327 15.92 21.79 -15.03
N ALA A 328 16.66 21.31 -14.03
CA ALA A 328 16.20 20.23 -13.15
C ALA A 328 14.87 20.56 -12.45
N ARG A 329 14.59 21.85 -12.19
CA ARG A 329 13.28 22.30 -11.66
C ARG A 329 12.13 21.98 -12.61
N ARG A 330 12.30 22.25 -13.91
CA ARG A 330 11.28 21.94 -14.92
C ARG A 330 11.09 20.44 -15.06
N GLN A 331 12.18 19.67 -15.11
CA GLN A 331 12.11 18.20 -15.15
C GLN A 331 11.35 17.65 -13.94
N TRP A 332 11.67 18.11 -12.74
CA TRP A 332 10.97 17.75 -11.51
C TRP A 332 9.48 18.12 -11.56
N CYS A 333 9.15 19.36 -11.95
CA CYS A 333 7.75 19.78 -12.04
C CYS A 333 6.96 18.90 -13.02
N VAL A 334 7.51 18.60 -14.20
CA VAL A 334 6.86 17.71 -15.18
C VAL A 334 6.62 16.31 -14.59
N LYS A 335 7.61 15.75 -13.89
CA LYS A 335 7.50 14.46 -13.20
C LYS A 335 6.38 14.44 -12.18
N VAL A 336 6.37 15.42 -11.28
CA VAL A 336 5.36 15.50 -10.22
C VAL A 336 3.98 15.74 -10.81
N LEU A 337 3.84 16.62 -11.80
CA LEU A 337 2.55 16.88 -12.44
C LEU A 337 1.99 15.64 -13.12
N VAL A 338 2.83 14.88 -13.83
CA VAL A 338 2.39 13.64 -14.49
C VAL A 338 2.01 12.58 -13.45
N ALA A 339 2.87 12.34 -12.44
CA ALA A 339 2.58 11.36 -11.39
C ALA A 339 1.33 11.72 -10.57
N LEU A 340 1.16 13.00 -10.23
CA LEU A 340 -0.01 13.52 -9.53
C LEU A 340 -1.26 13.40 -10.41
N GLY A 341 -1.17 13.73 -11.70
CA GLY A 341 -2.27 13.58 -12.65
C GLY A 341 -2.74 12.13 -12.77
N VAL A 342 -1.81 11.17 -12.84
CA VAL A 342 -2.13 9.73 -12.81
C VAL A 342 -2.80 9.34 -11.49
N ASN A 343 -2.30 9.82 -10.34
CA ASN A 343 -2.93 9.55 -9.05
C ASN A 343 -4.33 10.16 -8.93
N VAL A 344 -4.54 11.41 -9.33
CA VAL A 344 -5.86 12.05 -9.31
C VAL A 344 -6.83 11.29 -10.23
N ALA A 345 -6.42 10.97 -11.45
CA ALA A 345 -7.27 10.28 -12.40
C ALA A 345 -7.65 8.87 -11.94
N PHE A 346 -6.68 8.06 -11.54
CA PHE A 346 -6.89 6.62 -11.29
C PHE A 346 -7.03 6.24 -9.81
N GLY A 347 -6.47 7.03 -8.89
CA GLY A 347 -6.54 6.81 -7.45
C GLY A 347 -7.69 7.55 -6.77
N ILE A 348 -8.17 8.67 -7.31
CA ILE A 348 -9.24 9.47 -6.69
C ILE A 348 -10.51 9.47 -7.54
N LEU A 349 -10.43 9.96 -8.78
CA LEU A 349 -11.62 10.14 -9.63
C LEU A 349 -12.21 8.80 -10.05
N LEU A 350 -11.38 7.87 -10.52
CA LEU A 350 -11.85 6.58 -11.02
C LEU A 350 -12.63 5.76 -9.96
N PRO A 351 -12.15 5.55 -8.71
CA PRO A 351 -12.94 4.86 -7.69
C PRO A 351 -14.26 5.57 -7.39
N GLY A 352 -14.27 6.91 -7.32
CA GLY A 352 -15.49 7.67 -7.09
C GLY A 352 -16.50 7.51 -8.23
N LEU A 353 -16.04 7.57 -9.47
CA LEU A 353 -16.87 7.34 -10.66
C LEU A 353 -17.39 5.91 -10.73
N LEU A 354 -16.56 4.91 -10.41
CA LEU A 354 -16.99 3.51 -10.36
C LEU A 354 -18.01 3.28 -9.26
N ALA A 355 -17.80 3.81 -8.06
CA ALA A 355 -18.74 3.75 -6.95
C ALA A 355 -20.10 4.36 -7.32
N HIS A 356 -20.07 5.54 -7.96
CA HIS A 356 -21.27 6.21 -8.45
C HIS A 356 -21.98 5.43 -9.57
N ALA A 357 -21.23 4.90 -10.54
CA ALA A 357 -21.81 4.06 -11.59
C ALA A 357 -22.38 2.75 -11.04
N SER A 358 -21.74 2.17 -10.02
CA SER A 358 -22.19 0.93 -9.36
C SER A 358 -23.54 1.10 -8.67
N SER A 359 -23.77 2.24 -8.01
CA SER A 359 -25.05 2.50 -7.32
C SER A 359 -26.21 2.65 -8.30
N TRP A 360 -25.95 3.27 -9.47
CA TRP A 360 -26.92 3.34 -10.56
C TRP A 360 -27.20 1.97 -11.18
N LEU A 361 -26.15 1.17 -11.41
CA LEU A 361 -26.29 -0.13 -12.03
C LEU A 361 -26.97 -1.14 -11.09
N VAL A 362 -26.61 -1.25 -9.81
CA VAL A 362 -27.06 -2.39 -8.98
C VAL A 362 -28.36 -2.12 -8.20
N GLY A 363 -28.97 -0.94 -8.34
CA GLY A 363 -30.35 -0.71 -7.89
C GLY A 363 -30.52 -0.25 -6.43
N GLY A 364 -29.98 0.93 -6.11
CA GLY A 364 -30.53 1.77 -5.02
C GLY A 364 -29.99 1.52 -3.61
N GLU A 365 -29.35 0.37 -3.32
CA GLU A 365 -28.50 0.27 -2.14
C GLU A 365 -27.28 1.16 -2.35
N ARG A 366 -27.36 2.39 -1.80
CA ARG A 366 -26.21 3.28 -1.70
C ARG A 366 -25.11 2.48 -1.01
N LEU A 367 -23.91 2.48 -1.62
CA LEU A 367 -22.70 2.19 -0.86
C LEU A 367 -22.78 3.00 0.45
N PRO A 368 -22.34 2.43 1.60
CA PRO A 368 -22.46 3.09 2.89
C PRO A 368 -22.14 4.57 2.74
N GLU A 369 -23.12 5.40 3.10
CA GLU A 369 -23.10 6.83 2.80
C GLU A 369 -21.78 7.40 3.29
N VAL A 370 -20.93 7.81 2.35
CA VAL A 370 -19.60 8.33 2.67
C VAL A 370 -19.83 9.61 3.44
N ARG A 371 -19.58 9.59 4.74
CA ARG A 371 -19.68 10.79 5.56
C ARG A 371 -18.68 11.80 5.03
N GLU A 372 -19.00 13.09 5.07
CA GLU A 372 -18.09 14.14 4.59
C GLU A 372 -16.68 14.01 5.21
N GLY A 373 -16.60 13.61 6.47
CA GLY A 373 -15.33 13.34 7.17
C GLY A 373 -14.52 12.19 6.56
N ASP A 374 -15.17 11.14 6.06
CA ASP A 374 -14.51 9.97 5.46
C ASP A 374 -13.85 10.34 4.13
N MET A 375 -14.48 11.23 3.35
CA MET A 375 -13.91 11.73 2.10
C MET A 375 -12.64 12.55 2.35
N TRP A 376 -12.65 13.46 3.32
CA TRP A 376 -11.44 14.23 3.67
C TRP A 376 -10.32 13.35 4.21
N ALA A 377 -10.66 12.36 5.04
CA ALA A 377 -9.70 11.37 5.53
C ALA A 377 -9.09 10.56 4.37
N PHE A 378 -9.90 10.14 3.41
CA PHE A 378 -9.45 9.44 2.21
C PHE A 378 -8.51 10.30 1.36
N LEU A 379 -8.91 11.53 1.03
CA LEU A 379 -8.09 12.46 0.21
C LEU A 379 -6.76 12.79 0.89
N THR A 380 -6.80 13.04 2.21
CA THR A 380 -5.60 13.32 3.01
C THR A 380 -4.69 12.10 3.04
N SER A 381 -5.24 10.90 3.26
CA SER A 381 -4.47 9.66 3.27
C SER A 381 -3.82 9.39 1.91
N ASN A 382 -4.58 9.55 0.82
CA ASN A 382 -4.07 9.40 -0.54
C ASN A 382 -2.92 10.40 -0.82
N ALA A 383 -3.08 11.67 -0.43
CA ALA A 383 -2.05 12.69 -0.59
C ALA A 383 -0.79 12.38 0.22
N VAL A 384 -0.93 11.98 1.49
CA VAL A 384 0.18 11.58 2.36
C VAL A 384 0.93 10.39 1.77
N ILE A 385 0.22 9.36 1.31
CA ILE A 385 0.81 8.17 0.70
C ILE A 385 1.55 8.55 -0.59
N PHE A 386 0.95 9.36 -1.46
CA PHE A 386 1.56 9.82 -2.70
C PHE A 386 2.84 10.63 -2.43
N CYS A 387 2.80 11.60 -1.52
CA CYS A 387 3.95 12.43 -1.18
C CYS A 387 5.07 11.61 -0.51
N ALA A 388 4.73 10.68 0.38
CA ALA A 388 5.69 9.76 0.97
C ALA A 388 6.36 8.89 -0.11
N ALA A 389 5.57 8.36 -1.04
CA ALA A 389 6.06 7.55 -2.16
C ALA A 389 6.97 8.33 -3.10
N LEU A 390 6.54 9.53 -3.48
CA LEU A 390 7.31 10.44 -4.33
C LEU A 390 8.64 10.82 -3.65
N TYR A 391 8.62 11.21 -2.38
CA TYR A 391 9.84 11.52 -1.64
C TYR A 391 10.76 10.30 -1.53
N ALA A 392 10.23 9.14 -1.13
CA ALA A 392 11.00 7.90 -1.03
C ALA A 392 11.63 7.50 -2.37
N SER A 393 10.95 7.77 -3.50
CA SER A 393 11.50 7.56 -4.84
C SER A 393 12.76 8.38 -5.10
N THR A 394 12.78 9.64 -4.65
CA THR A 394 13.94 10.54 -4.77
C THR A 394 15.06 10.22 -3.78
N ALA A 395 14.78 9.45 -2.73
CA ALA A 395 15.77 9.01 -1.74
C ALA A 395 16.31 7.59 -2.04
N SER A 396 15.79 6.94 -3.08
CA SER A 396 16.05 5.51 -3.35
C SER A 396 16.76 5.30 -4.68
N ALA A 397 17.57 4.24 -4.73
CA ALA A 397 18.29 3.82 -5.93
C ALA A 397 17.40 3.00 -6.88
N ASN A 398 16.29 2.43 -6.39
CA ASN A 398 15.37 1.66 -7.19
C ASN A 398 13.95 1.66 -6.59
N SER A 399 12.97 1.24 -7.38
CA SER A 399 11.55 1.23 -7.04
C SER A 399 11.22 0.38 -5.80
N MET A 400 12.01 -0.65 -5.50
CA MET A 400 11.79 -1.50 -4.32
C MET A 400 12.24 -0.82 -3.03
N ARG A 401 13.43 -0.21 -3.03
CA ARG A 401 13.89 0.61 -1.91
C ARG A 401 12.96 1.79 -1.67
N ALA A 402 12.41 2.37 -2.73
CA ALA A 402 11.41 3.43 -2.64
C ALA A 402 10.13 2.92 -1.97
N LEU A 403 9.65 1.71 -2.30
CA LEU A 403 8.51 1.08 -1.63
C LEU A 403 8.76 0.91 -0.13
N ILE A 404 9.90 0.32 0.24
CA ILE A 404 10.29 0.15 1.65
C ILE A 404 10.37 1.52 2.35
N GLY A 405 10.97 2.51 1.70
CA GLY A 405 11.08 3.87 2.23
C GLY A 405 9.71 4.51 2.44
N THR A 406 8.78 4.34 1.50
CA THR A 406 7.39 4.81 1.60
C THR A 406 6.71 4.22 2.83
N ILE A 407 6.83 2.89 2.97
CA ILE A 407 6.29 2.15 4.11
C ILE A 407 6.90 2.65 5.42
N GLY A 408 8.23 2.77 5.48
CA GLY A 408 8.94 3.25 6.66
C GLY A 408 8.54 4.66 7.08
N LEU A 409 8.31 5.56 6.11
CA LEU A 409 7.83 6.91 6.37
C LEU A 409 6.40 6.93 6.93
N ILE A 410 5.51 6.10 6.39
CA ILE A 410 4.13 5.98 6.88
C ILE A 410 4.12 5.42 8.31
N VAL A 411 4.89 4.35 8.57
CA VAL A 411 5.02 3.74 9.91
C VAL A 411 5.57 4.75 10.91
N ALA A 412 6.70 5.37 10.60
CA ALA A 412 7.33 6.33 11.51
C ALA A 412 6.44 7.56 11.74
N GLY A 413 5.82 8.08 10.68
CA GLY A 413 4.83 9.16 10.77
C GLY A 413 3.68 8.80 11.69
N GLY A 414 3.09 7.60 11.53
CA GLY A 414 2.05 7.10 12.43
C GLY A 414 2.51 7.06 13.89
N ILE A 415 3.66 6.43 14.17
CA ILE A 415 4.21 6.32 15.53
C ILE A 415 4.35 7.71 16.17
N ILE A 416 4.87 8.68 15.43
CA ILE A 416 5.04 10.05 15.92
C ILE A 416 3.70 10.70 16.22
N LEU A 417 2.70 10.54 15.33
CA LEU A 417 1.36 11.06 15.57
C LEU A 417 0.76 10.51 16.87
N THR A 418 0.91 9.21 17.14
CA THR A 418 0.40 8.62 18.38
C THR A 418 1.20 9.04 19.61
N LEU A 419 2.52 9.14 19.52
CA LEU A 419 3.36 9.63 20.63
C LEU A 419 3.00 11.08 20.96
N SER A 420 2.82 11.93 19.95
CA SER A 420 2.39 13.33 20.11
C SER A 420 1.01 13.43 20.77
N TYR A 421 0.05 12.62 20.32
CA TYR A 421 -1.28 12.57 20.93
C TYR A 421 -1.22 12.11 22.39
N SER A 422 -0.44 11.06 22.67
CA SER A 422 -0.27 10.52 24.02
C SER A 422 0.38 11.53 24.96
N ALA A 423 1.46 12.20 24.53
CA ALA A 423 2.15 13.23 25.30
C ALA A 423 1.22 14.41 25.61
N ALA A 424 0.43 14.85 24.64
CA ALA A 424 -0.55 15.89 24.85
C ALA A 424 -1.65 15.49 25.84
N SER A 425 -2.15 14.25 25.76
CA SER A 425 -3.15 13.74 26.70
C SER A 425 -2.64 13.65 28.13
N TRP A 426 -1.37 13.26 28.29
CA TRP A 426 -0.70 13.27 29.60
C TRP A 426 -0.54 14.69 30.13
N PHE A 427 -0.10 15.63 29.29
CA PHE A 427 0.08 17.03 29.68
C PHE A 427 -1.24 17.70 30.10
N ALA A 428 -2.32 17.47 29.34
CA ALA A 428 -3.63 17.99 29.68
C ALA A 428 -4.15 17.44 31.02
N LYS A 429 -3.95 16.15 31.31
CA LYS A 429 -4.27 15.57 32.62
C LYS A 429 -3.43 16.17 33.74
N ALA A 430 -2.15 16.44 33.51
CA ALA A 430 -1.27 17.06 34.50
C ALA A 430 -1.71 18.50 34.84
N ILE A 431 -2.23 19.25 33.86
CA ILE A 431 -2.83 20.58 34.10
C ILE A 431 -4.10 20.46 34.94
N ASP A 432 -4.97 19.50 34.62
CA ASP A 432 -6.25 19.28 35.31
C ASP A 432 -6.08 18.94 36.80
N HIS A 433 -4.98 18.25 37.15
CA HIS A 433 -4.64 17.91 38.55
C HIS A 433 -3.87 19.01 39.28
N SER A 434 -3.58 20.14 38.64
CA SER A 434 -2.85 21.23 39.31
C SER A 434 -3.77 21.88 40.37
N PRO A 435 -3.35 21.94 41.65
CA PRO A 435 -4.21 22.38 42.77
C PRO A 435 -4.49 23.88 42.77
N THR A 436 -3.90 24.64 41.85
CA THR A 436 -4.25 26.04 41.63
C THR A 436 -5.48 26.07 40.74
N PRO A 437 -6.68 26.44 41.25
CA PRO A 437 -7.77 26.79 40.36
C PRO A 437 -7.25 27.93 39.49
N MET A 438 -6.98 27.66 38.21
CA MET A 438 -6.76 28.68 37.20
C MET A 438 -8.10 29.38 37.00
N ARG A 439 -8.39 30.23 37.97
CA ARG A 439 -9.63 30.94 38.20
C ARG A 439 -9.62 32.15 37.28
N ASP A 440 -10.52 32.10 36.30
CA ASP A 440 -11.20 33.23 35.67
C ASP A 440 -10.29 34.25 34.93
N GLY A 441 -10.09 34.04 33.61
CA GLY A 441 -9.93 35.17 32.69
C GLY A 441 -8.90 35.08 31.56
N TRP A 442 -7.96 34.13 31.59
CA TRP A 442 -6.85 34.09 30.61
C TRP A 442 -6.96 33.01 29.54
N TRP A 443 -7.91 32.09 29.67
CA TRP A 443 -8.09 31.01 28.69
C TRP A 443 -9.06 31.45 27.60
N PRO A 444 -8.68 31.31 26.31
CA PRO A 444 -9.59 31.60 25.21
C PRO A 444 -10.80 30.66 25.27
N ALA A 445 -11.97 31.15 24.86
CA ALA A 445 -13.22 30.37 24.86
C ALA A 445 -13.03 29.01 24.16
N PRO A 446 -13.73 27.93 24.58
CA PRO A 446 -13.61 26.59 23.99
C PRO A 446 -13.76 26.57 22.45
N GLU A 447 -14.61 27.45 21.92
CA GLU A 447 -14.80 27.65 20.48
C GLU A 447 -13.49 28.04 19.76
N TYR A 448 -12.66 28.87 20.38
CA TYR A 448 -11.36 29.28 19.83
C TYR A 448 -10.36 28.13 19.81
N LEU A 449 -10.40 27.24 20.80
CA LEU A 449 -9.53 26.06 20.86
C LEU A 449 -9.89 25.04 19.77
N ARG A 450 -11.18 24.83 19.54
CA ARG A 450 -11.67 24.01 18.43
C ARG A 450 -11.26 24.60 17.08
N TRP A 451 -11.42 25.92 16.90
CA TRP A 451 -10.98 26.62 15.70
C TRP A 451 -9.47 26.47 15.45
N LEU A 452 -8.65 26.60 16.49
CA LEU A 452 -7.21 26.35 16.41
C LEU A 452 -6.90 24.91 16.00
N GLN A 453 -7.60 23.91 16.54
CA GLN A 453 -7.41 22.50 16.16
C GLN A 453 -7.79 22.25 14.69
N GLU A 454 -8.92 22.82 14.25
CA GLU A 454 -9.40 22.74 12.86
C GLU A 454 -8.44 23.43 11.87
N ILE A 455 -7.62 24.36 12.33
CA ILE A 455 -6.56 25.00 11.53
C ILE A 455 -5.26 24.20 11.61
N ILE A 456 -4.72 23.99 12.81
CA ILE A 456 -3.38 23.46 12.99
C ILE A 456 -3.25 22.07 12.36
N TRP A 457 -4.28 21.23 12.44
CA TRP A 457 -4.23 19.88 11.89
C TRP A 457 -4.10 19.86 10.36
N PRO A 458 -5.00 20.46 9.56
CA PRO A 458 -4.80 20.60 8.12
C PRO A 458 -3.49 21.28 7.79
N TRP A 459 -3.18 22.45 8.36
CA TRP A 459 -1.99 23.21 7.99
C TRP A 459 -0.70 22.47 8.32
N GLY A 460 -0.66 21.72 9.42
CA GLY A 460 0.46 20.86 9.79
C GLY A 460 0.68 19.72 8.80
N VAL A 461 -0.39 19.04 8.38
CA VAL A 461 -0.31 18.01 7.33
C VAL A 461 0.13 18.61 6.00
N HIS A 462 -0.48 19.70 5.55
CA HIS A 462 -0.11 20.36 4.29
C HIS A 462 1.32 20.89 4.31
N GLY A 463 1.78 21.43 5.46
CA GLY A 463 3.17 21.83 5.67
C GLY A 463 4.13 20.64 5.56
N ALA A 464 3.79 19.50 6.15
CA ALA A 464 4.57 18.27 6.02
C ALA A 464 4.62 17.76 4.57
N LEU A 465 3.51 17.81 3.84
CA LEU A 465 3.46 17.47 2.41
C LEU A 465 4.34 18.40 1.58
N LEU A 466 4.31 19.71 1.86
CA LEU A 466 5.16 20.69 1.21
C LEU A 466 6.65 20.43 1.51
N MET A 467 7.00 20.08 2.74
CA MET A 467 8.37 19.70 3.11
C MET A 467 8.83 18.46 2.35
N LEU A 468 8.00 17.41 2.26
CA LEU A 468 8.31 16.21 1.47
C LEU A 468 8.56 16.55 -0.01
N PHE A 469 7.78 17.46 -0.58
CA PHE A 469 7.97 17.94 -1.95
C PHE A 469 9.29 18.71 -2.12
N VAL A 470 9.60 19.64 -1.22
CA VAL A 470 10.85 20.43 -1.24
C VAL A 470 12.07 19.52 -1.08
N PHE A 471 12.05 18.63 -0.09
CA PHE A 471 13.11 17.64 0.12
C PHE A 471 13.25 16.68 -1.06
N GLY A 472 12.13 16.32 -1.72
CA GLY A 472 12.12 15.53 -2.94
C GLY A 472 12.85 16.22 -4.09
N LEU A 473 12.59 17.51 -4.30
CA LEU A 473 13.29 18.33 -5.30
C LEU A 473 14.79 18.47 -5.00
N GLU A 474 15.18 18.64 -3.75
CA GLU A 474 16.59 18.71 -3.35
C GLU A 474 17.32 17.38 -3.62
N ASN A 475 16.68 16.26 -3.29
CA ASN A 475 17.21 14.93 -3.57
C ASN A 475 17.26 14.63 -5.08
N PHE A 476 16.27 15.10 -5.84
CA PHE A 476 16.20 14.92 -7.30
C PHE A 476 17.38 15.57 -8.02
N ARG A 477 17.78 16.78 -7.59
CA ARG A 477 18.87 17.55 -8.22
C ARG A 477 20.27 16.95 -8.02
N ARG A 478 20.39 15.88 -7.25
CA ARG A 478 21.70 15.35 -6.82
C ARG A 478 21.80 13.85 -7.07
N THR A 479 23.04 13.40 -7.20
CA THR A 479 23.43 11.99 -7.17
C THR A 479 23.28 11.44 -5.75
N LEU A 480 22.92 10.16 -5.64
CA LEU A 480 22.75 9.47 -4.35
C LEU A 480 24.10 9.02 -3.80
N ASP A 481 24.94 9.98 -3.41
CA ASP A 481 26.28 9.65 -2.92
C ASP A 481 26.28 9.32 -1.41
N SER A 482 25.25 9.77 -0.68
CA SER A 482 25.14 9.58 0.77
C SER A 482 23.70 9.50 1.26
N LEU A 483 23.44 8.58 2.20
CA LEU A 483 22.16 8.42 2.90
C LEU A 483 21.92 9.47 3.99
N TRP A 484 22.96 10.23 4.40
CA TRP A 484 22.86 11.16 5.53
C TRP A 484 21.85 12.29 5.30
N ARG A 485 21.70 12.74 4.04
CA ARG A 485 20.75 13.81 3.70
C ARG A 485 19.29 13.35 3.81
N PRO A 486 18.86 12.25 3.16
CA PRO A 486 17.54 11.69 3.41
C PRO A 486 17.25 11.46 4.89
N VAL A 487 18.23 10.98 5.67
CA VAL A 487 18.07 10.81 7.13
C VAL A 487 17.80 12.16 7.80
N ARG A 488 18.57 13.21 7.51
CA ARG A 488 18.31 14.56 8.04
C ARG A 488 16.93 15.08 7.66
N HIS A 489 16.51 14.95 6.40
CA HIS A 489 15.18 15.38 5.95
C HIS A 489 14.07 14.69 6.74
N VAL A 490 14.20 13.38 6.95
CA VAL A 490 13.24 12.58 7.71
C VAL A 490 13.19 13.00 9.18
N VAL A 491 14.35 13.19 9.81
CA VAL A 491 14.43 13.69 11.20
C VAL A 491 13.81 15.08 11.32
N THR A 492 14.11 16.00 10.41
CA THR A 492 13.53 17.35 10.41
C THR A 492 12.02 17.32 10.21
N LEU A 493 11.53 16.55 9.22
CA LEU A 493 10.11 16.38 8.97
C LEU A 493 9.38 15.89 10.22
N PHE A 494 9.92 14.86 10.86
CA PHE A 494 9.32 14.23 12.03
C PHE A 494 9.40 15.09 13.29
N ALA A 495 10.47 15.86 13.48
CA ALA A 495 10.54 16.85 14.55
C ALA A 495 9.47 17.92 14.38
N VAL A 496 9.28 18.45 13.16
CA VAL A 496 8.27 19.48 12.86
C VAL A 496 6.86 18.93 13.08
N ILE A 497 6.55 17.75 12.52
CA ILE A 497 5.24 17.10 12.73
C ILE A 497 5.01 16.86 14.22
N GLY A 498 5.99 16.30 14.93
CA GLY A 498 5.89 15.98 16.35
C GLY A 498 5.55 17.21 17.20
N VAL A 499 6.22 18.33 16.96
CA VAL A 499 5.99 19.62 17.66
C VAL A 499 4.62 20.19 17.34
N LEU A 500 4.24 20.28 16.06
CA LEU A 500 2.94 20.82 15.65
C LEU A 500 1.79 20.00 16.22
N MET A 501 1.94 18.67 16.26
CA MET A 501 0.91 17.76 16.74
C MET A 501 0.81 17.71 18.26
N ALA A 502 1.93 17.79 18.96
CA ALA A 502 1.93 17.94 20.41
C ALA A 502 1.25 19.25 20.82
N TYR A 503 1.53 20.34 20.10
CA TYR A 503 0.88 21.63 20.29
C TYR A 503 -0.64 21.53 20.05
N ALA A 504 -1.07 21.06 18.87
CA ALA A 504 -2.49 20.92 18.53
C ALA A 504 -3.27 20.06 19.54
N SER A 505 -2.69 18.92 19.92
CA SER A 505 -3.33 17.97 20.82
C SER A 505 -3.43 18.51 22.25
N ALA A 506 -2.43 19.27 22.73
CA ALA A 506 -2.49 19.89 24.06
C ALA A 506 -3.65 20.88 24.16
N TRP A 507 -3.88 21.66 23.11
CA TRP A 507 -4.98 22.63 23.07
C TRP A 507 -6.36 21.98 22.91
N GLY A 508 -6.48 20.93 22.09
CA GLY A 508 -7.76 20.23 21.89
C GLY A 508 -8.26 19.58 23.18
N ILE A 509 -7.38 18.95 23.96
CA ILE A 509 -7.77 18.24 25.19
C ILE A 509 -8.14 19.24 26.31
N LEU A 510 -7.44 20.37 26.40
CA LEU A 510 -7.83 21.44 27.31
C LEU A 510 -9.23 21.97 26.97
N GLY A 511 -9.56 22.16 25.69
CA GLY A 511 -10.87 22.66 25.26
C GLY A 511 -12.05 21.78 25.66
N VAL A 512 -11.90 20.44 25.53
CA VAL A 512 -12.98 19.47 25.84
C VAL A 512 -13.31 19.42 27.34
N ASN A 513 -12.29 19.48 28.21
CA ASN A 513 -12.52 19.46 29.67
C ASN A 513 -13.25 20.71 30.16
N TYR A 514 -13.02 21.86 29.52
CA TYR A 514 -13.69 23.11 29.88
C TYR A 514 -15.20 23.08 29.58
N GLU A 515 -15.66 22.49 28.47
CA GLU A 515 -17.10 22.42 28.15
C GLU A 515 -17.88 21.59 29.18
N GLY A 516 -17.31 20.47 29.63
CA GLY A 516 -17.93 19.61 30.64
C GLY A 516 -18.10 20.32 31.99
N ALA A 517 -17.06 21.01 32.45
CA ALA A 517 -17.10 21.77 33.70
C ALA A 517 -18.09 22.95 33.63
N TYR A 518 -18.16 23.65 32.48
CA TYR A 518 -19.09 24.77 32.29
C TYR A 518 -20.56 24.31 32.31
N TYR A 519 -20.86 23.16 31.69
CA TYR A 519 -22.22 22.60 31.69
C TYR A 519 -22.69 22.18 33.09
N GLU A 520 -21.84 21.58 33.91
CA GLU A 520 -22.22 21.20 35.29
C GLU A 520 -22.40 22.42 36.20
N LEU A 521 -21.56 23.44 36.08
CA LEU A 521 -21.64 24.66 36.90
C LEU A 521 -22.94 25.45 36.66
N PHE A 522 -23.48 25.41 35.44
CA PHE A 522 -24.75 26.05 35.10
C PHE A 522 -25.97 25.15 35.36
N ARG A 523 -25.81 23.82 35.42
CA ARG A 523 -26.92 22.91 35.73
C ARG A 523 -27.31 22.91 37.21
N GLY A 524 -26.37 23.23 38.11
CA GLY A 524 -26.60 23.33 39.55
C GLY A 524 -27.28 24.61 40.05
N ARG A 525 -27.63 25.57 39.16
CA ARG A 525 -28.31 26.84 39.51
C ARG A 525 -29.77 26.90 39.03
N LYS A 526 -30.47 25.78 38.93
CA LYS A 526 -31.93 25.75 38.69
C LYS A 526 -32.68 25.33 39.93
#